data_AF-A0A4V1Z211-F1
#
_entry.id   AF-A0A4V1Z211-F1
#
_cell.length_a   1.000
_cell.length_b   1.000
_cell.length_c   1.000
_cell.angle_alpha   90.00
_cell.angle_beta   90.00
_cell.angle_gamma   90.00
#
_symmetry.space_group_name_H-M   'P 1'
#
loop_
_entity.id
_entity.type
_entity.pdbx_description
1 polymer ?
#
loop_
_entity_poly.entity_id
_entity_poly.type
_entity_poly.pdbx_seq_one_letter_code
_entity_poly.pdbx_strand_id
1 'polypeptide(L)'
;MDPVERRRRVTITAGGVGFVVGCGIPFPWLASLYGPFGERGDSVGFLVALTVGGGLAVVLAASAWLGAARSQVGTWLGLVALVAVGVVLWPVGIDRTDSFVARSARTATCRGWAVDYYPPGTMDGSSTEFCVGLEDPVDAP
;
A
#
# COMPACT_ATOMS: atom_id res chain seq x y z
N MET A 1 -6.55 22.98 25.77
CA MET A 1 -7.23 22.27 24.66
C MET A 1 -8.18 21.28 25.30
N ASP A 2 -9.46 21.32 24.94
CA ASP A 2 -10.49 20.46 25.54
C ASP A 2 -10.15 18.97 25.28
N PRO A 3 -10.19 18.08 26.30
CA PRO A 3 -9.95 16.65 26.12
C PRO A 3 -10.84 16.02 25.03
N VAL A 4 -12.06 16.54 24.84
CA VAL A 4 -12.98 16.05 23.79
C VAL A 4 -12.48 16.40 22.40
N GLU A 5 -12.10 17.67 22.19
CA GLU A 5 -11.54 18.17 20.93
C GLU A 5 -10.23 17.44 20.56
N ARG A 6 -9.40 17.13 21.56
CA ARG A 6 -8.17 16.35 21.39
C ARG A 6 -8.44 14.91 20.93
N ARG A 7 -9.37 14.20 21.56
CA ARG A 7 -9.74 12.82 21.15
C ARG A 7 -10.31 12.79 19.74
N ARG A 8 -11.13 13.79 19.40
CA ARG A 8 -11.72 13.92 18.06
C ARG A 8 -10.65 14.05 16.99
N ARG A 9 -9.65 14.94 17.19
CA ARG A 9 -8.54 15.12 16.24
C ARG A 9 -7.73 13.85 16.03
N VAL A 10 -7.35 13.17 17.11
CA VAL A 10 -6.57 11.92 17.05
C VAL A 10 -7.31 10.83 16.28
N THR A 11 -8.62 10.70 16.52
CA THR A 11 -9.47 9.71 15.84
C THR A 11 -9.58 9.99 14.34
N ILE A 12 -9.79 11.26 13.96
CA ILE A 12 -9.86 11.68 12.56
C ILE A 12 -8.53 11.42 11.85
N THR A 13 -7.40 11.77 12.47
CA THR A 13 -6.08 11.52 11.87
C THR A 13 -5.78 10.03 11.73
N ALA A 14 -6.10 9.21 12.75
CA ALA A 14 -5.87 7.77 12.70
C ALA A 14 -6.74 7.09 11.63
N GLY A 15 -8.02 7.47 11.54
CA GLY A 15 -8.94 6.99 10.52
C GLY A 15 -8.49 7.41 9.11
N GLY A 16 -8.06 8.67 8.94
CA GLY A 16 -7.52 9.16 7.68
C GLY A 16 -6.28 8.41 7.23
N VAL A 17 -5.32 8.17 8.14
CA VAL A 17 -4.12 7.36 7.85
C VAL A 17 -4.49 5.94 7.47
N GLY A 18 -5.39 5.29 8.22
CA GLY A 18 -5.86 3.94 7.90
C GLY A 18 -6.54 3.85 6.54
N PHE A 19 -7.32 4.87 6.17
CA PHE A 19 -7.97 4.93 4.87
C PHE A 19 -6.94 5.09 3.75
N VAL A 20 -5.98 6.00 3.88
CA VAL A 20 -4.95 6.23 2.87
C VAL A 20 -4.06 5.00 2.69
N VAL A 21 -3.60 4.40 3.78
CA VAL A 21 -2.76 3.19 3.74
C VAL A 21 -3.54 2.02 3.15
N GLY A 22 -4.76 1.78 3.63
CA GLY A 22 -5.53 0.63 3.21
C GLY A 22 -6.22 0.77 1.84
N CYS A 23 -6.41 1.98 1.32
CA CYS A 23 -6.81 2.18 -0.09
C CYS A 23 -5.60 2.25 -1.03
N GLY A 24 -4.49 2.86 -0.58
CA GLY A 24 -3.31 3.11 -1.41
C GLY A 24 -2.49 1.86 -1.71
N ILE A 25 -2.40 0.91 -0.78
CA ILE A 25 -1.63 -0.34 -0.97
C ILE A 25 -2.36 -1.32 -1.91
N PRO A 26 -3.67 -1.60 -1.76
CA PRO A 26 -4.34 -2.61 -2.58
C PRO A 26 -4.73 -2.11 -3.98
N PHE A 27 -5.03 -0.81 -4.15
CA PHE A 27 -5.55 -0.30 -5.42
C PHE A 27 -4.63 -0.60 -6.63
N PRO A 28 -3.31 -0.36 -6.56
CA PRO A 28 -2.40 -0.73 -7.65
C PRO A 28 -2.32 -2.25 -7.84
N TRP A 29 -2.30 -3.02 -6.74
CA TRP A 29 -2.23 -4.48 -6.74
C TRP A 29 -3.42 -5.15 -7.41
N LEU A 30 -4.63 -4.65 -7.16
CA LEU A 30 -5.84 -5.27 -7.70
C LEU A 30 -6.15 -4.85 -9.13
N ALA A 31 -5.75 -3.64 -9.53
CA ALA A 31 -5.73 -3.26 -10.95
C ALA A 31 -4.82 -4.19 -11.76
N SER A 32 -3.79 -4.77 -11.13
CA SER A 32 -2.81 -5.67 -11.76
C SER A 32 -3.30 -7.11 -11.95
N LEU A 33 -4.22 -7.60 -11.10
CA LEU A 33 -4.64 -9.01 -11.06
C LEU A 33 -5.38 -9.50 -12.31
N TYR A 34 -5.79 -8.59 -13.21
CA TYR A 34 -6.62 -8.91 -14.37
C TYR A 34 -5.85 -8.90 -15.71
N GLY A 35 -4.54 -8.67 -15.68
CA GLY A 35 -3.68 -8.72 -16.87
C GLY A 35 -3.99 -7.63 -17.92
N PRO A 36 -3.42 -7.73 -19.14
CA PRO A 36 -3.50 -6.69 -20.18
C PRO A 36 -4.91 -6.44 -20.74
N PHE A 37 -5.89 -7.29 -20.40
CA PHE A 37 -7.30 -7.16 -20.80
C PHE A 37 -8.21 -6.59 -19.68
N GLY A 38 -7.60 -5.86 -18.73
CA GLY A 38 -8.12 -5.43 -17.42
C GLY A 38 -9.37 -4.54 -17.37
N GLU A 39 -10.26 -4.50 -18.36
CA GLU A 39 -11.48 -3.68 -18.32
C GLU A 39 -12.42 -4.02 -17.13
N ARG A 40 -12.32 -5.24 -16.57
CA ARG A 40 -13.06 -5.64 -15.35
C ARG A 40 -12.24 -5.50 -14.06
N GLY A 41 -10.94 -5.25 -14.17
CA GLY A 41 -10.04 -5.19 -13.00
C GLY A 41 -10.13 -3.89 -12.23
N ASP A 42 -10.38 -2.78 -12.92
CA ASP A 42 -10.41 -1.45 -12.30
C ASP A 42 -11.55 -1.30 -11.28
N SER A 43 -12.74 -1.82 -11.62
CA SER A 43 -13.92 -1.70 -10.74
C SER A 43 -13.86 -2.67 -9.56
N VAL A 44 -13.37 -3.90 -9.75
CA VAL A 44 -13.19 -4.86 -8.65
C VAL A 44 -12.04 -4.43 -7.74
N GLY A 45 -10.94 -3.96 -8.31
CA GLY A 45 -9.80 -3.46 -7.54
C GLY A 45 -10.11 -2.20 -6.75
N PHE A 46 -10.91 -1.29 -7.31
CA PHE A 46 -11.43 -0.16 -6.58
C PHE A 46 -12.31 -0.58 -5.39
N LEU A 47 -13.24 -1.51 -5.59
CA LEU A 47 -14.12 -2.00 -4.51
C LEU A 47 -13.36 -2.72 -3.39
N VAL A 48 -12.38 -3.56 -3.75
CA VAL A 48 -11.56 -4.24 -2.74
C VAL A 48 -10.64 -3.25 -2.02
N ALA A 49 -10.04 -2.28 -2.72
CA ALA A 49 -9.27 -1.22 -2.07
C ALA A 49 -10.14 -0.39 -1.10
N LEU A 50 -11.38 -0.08 -1.47
CA LEU A 50 -12.29 0.72 -0.65
C LEU A 50 -12.80 -0.06 0.57
N THR A 51 -13.04 -1.37 0.43
CA THR A 51 -13.45 -2.24 1.55
C THR A 51 -12.31 -2.52 2.52
N VAL A 52 -11.12 -2.84 2.01
CA VAL A 52 -9.92 -3.05 2.84
C VAL A 52 -9.49 -1.74 3.50
N GLY A 53 -9.46 -0.63 2.74
CA GLY A 53 -9.12 0.69 3.24
C GLY A 53 -10.13 1.25 4.24
N GLY A 54 -11.43 1.12 3.96
CA GLY A 54 -12.49 1.48 4.88
C GLY A 54 -12.46 0.64 6.16
N GLY A 55 -12.26 -0.67 6.04
CA GLY A 55 -12.13 -1.57 7.19
C GLY A 55 -10.94 -1.22 8.07
N LEU A 56 -9.77 -0.99 7.47
CA LEU A 56 -8.57 -0.58 8.19
C LEU A 56 -8.77 0.78 8.88
N ALA A 57 -9.36 1.76 8.18
CA ALA A 57 -9.69 3.07 8.74
C ALA A 57 -10.57 2.98 9.99
N VAL A 58 -11.61 2.15 9.96
CA VAL A 58 -12.52 1.95 11.10
C VAL A 58 -11.79 1.30 12.28
N VAL A 59 -10.99 0.27 12.03
CA VAL A 59 -10.21 -0.42 13.09
C VAL A 59 -9.20 0.53 13.73
N LEU A 60 -8.50 1.35 12.93
CA LEU A 60 -7.54 2.32 13.45
C LEU A 60 -8.21 3.47 14.19
N ALA A 61 -9.34 3.98 13.70
CA ALA A 61 -10.11 5.00 14.40
C ALA A 61 -10.64 4.46 15.74
N ALA A 62 -11.19 3.25 15.77
CA ALA A 62 -11.70 2.61 16.99
C ALA A 62 -10.59 2.33 18.00
N SER A 63 -9.46 1.78 17.56
CA SER A 63 -8.30 1.50 18.43
C SER A 63 -7.64 2.78 18.94
N ALA A 64 -7.53 3.83 18.12
CA ALA A 64 -7.04 5.14 18.56
C ALA A 64 -8.00 5.79 19.57
N TRP A 65 -9.32 5.67 19.37
CA TRP A 65 -10.31 6.19 20.31
C TRP A 65 -10.27 5.47 21.67
N LEU A 66 -10.18 4.14 21.65
CA LEU A 66 -10.02 3.31 22.84
C LEU A 66 -8.66 3.53 23.53
N GLY A 67 -7.58 3.68 22.76
CA GLY A 67 -6.23 3.91 23.25
C GLY A 67 -6.04 5.31 23.84
N ALA A 68 -6.58 6.34 23.19
CA ALA A 68 -6.57 7.72 23.69
C ALA A 68 -7.37 7.87 25.00
N ALA A 69 -8.24 6.90 25.33
CA ALA A 69 -8.91 6.85 26.62
C ALA A 69 -8.00 6.38 27.76
N ARG A 70 -6.90 5.66 27.48
CA ARG A 70 -6.03 5.06 28.49
C ARG A 70 -4.61 5.61 28.53
N SER A 71 -3.97 5.87 27.38
CA SER A 71 -2.60 6.40 27.33
C SER A 71 -2.27 7.04 25.98
N GLN A 72 -1.88 8.32 26.00
CA GLN A 72 -1.48 9.03 24.78
C GLN A 72 -0.19 8.48 24.16
N VAL A 73 0.75 8.02 24.99
CA VAL A 73 2.04 7.48 24.51
C VAL A 73 1.81 6.19 23.72
N GLY A 74 0.93 5.32 24.21
CA GLY A 74 0.57 4.08 23.50
C GLY A 74 -0.07 4.36 22.14
N THR A 75 -0.93 5.37 22.04
CA THR A 75 -1.56 5.75 20.77
C THR A 75 -0.54 6.25 19.74
N TRP A 76 0.41 7.09 20.17
CA TRP A 76 1.47 7.59 19.27
C TRP A 76 2.40 6.47 18.81
N LEU A 77 2.84 5.60 19.72
CA LEU A 77 3.66 4.45 19.37
C LEU A 77 2.95 3.51 18.38
N GLY A 78 1.64 3.26 18.59
CA GLY A 78 0.83 2.47 17.68
C GLY A 78 0.73 3.10 16.28
N LEU A 79 0.49 4.42 16.20
CA LEU A 79 0.47 5.15 14.93
C LEU A 79 1.81 5.08 14.20
N VAL A 80 2.92 5.28 14.91
CA VAL A 80 4.27 5.19 14.33
C VAL A 80 4.54 3.77 13.82
N ALA A 81 4.19 2.74 14.59
CA ALA A 81 4.33 1.35 14.16
C ALA A 81 3.50 1.05 12.90
N LEU A 82 2.28 1.57 12.81
CA LEU A 82 1.42 1.44 11.63
C LEU A 82 2.01 2.12 10.39
N VAL A 83 2.53 3.33 10.55
CA VAL A 83 3.21 4.03 9.45
C VAL A 83 4.44 3.24 9.02
N ALA A 84 5.25 2.73 9.96
CA ALA A 84 6.42 1.92 9.65
C ALA A 84 6.05 0.65 8.88
N VAL A 85 5.01 -0.07 9.30
CA VAL A 85 4.49 -1.24 8.58
C VAL A 85 3.99 -0.85 7.19
N GLY A 86 3.25 0.26 7.07
CA GLY A 86 2.78 0.76 5.78
C GLY A 86 3.91 1.13 4.82
N VAL A 87 5.01 1.68 5.33
CA VAL A 87 6.22 1.97 4.52
C VAL A 87 6.90 0.69 4.06
N VAL A 88 7.06 -0.31 4.93
CA VAL A 88 7.66 -1.61 4.56
C VAL A 88 6.78 -2.37 3.56
N LEU A 89 5.47 -2.22 3.63
CA LEU A 89 4.53 -2.84 2.70
C LEU A 89 4.25 -1.99 1.46
N TRP A 90 4.90 -0.82 1.31
CA TRP A 90 4.70 0.03 0.16
C TRP A 90 5.35 -0.60 -1.08
N PRO A 91 4.62 -0.78 -2.18
CA PRO A 91 5.18 -1.36 -3.39
C PRO A 91 6.17 -0.39 -4.05
N VAL A 92 7.36 -0.89 -4.38
CA VAL A 92 8.40 -0.13 -5.10
C VAL A 92 8.81 -0.90 -6.34
N GLY A 93 8.93 -0.22 -7.48
CA GLY A 93 9.31 -0.86 -8.74
C GLY A 93 10.78 -1.24 -8.75
N ILE A 94 11.08 -2.53 -8.93
CA ILE A 94 12.44 -3.08 -8.89
C ILE A 94 12.95 -3.55 -10.25
N ASP A 95 12.05 -3.83 -11.19
CA ASP A 95 12.40 -4.26 -12.54
C ASP A 95 11.38 -3.72 -13.54
N ARG A 96 11.85 -3.34 -14.72
CA ARG A 96 11.00 -3.04 -15.87
C ARG A 96 11.46 -3.93 -17.00
N THR A 97 10.54 -4.74 -17.50
CA THR A 97 10.76 -5.62 -18.62
C THR A 97 10.00 -5.10 -19.83
N ASP A 98 10.73 -4.69 -20.85
CA ASP A 98 10.16 -4.37 -22.15
C ASP A 98 10.03 -5.67 -22.96
N SER A 99 8.89 -5.89 -23.61
CA SER A 99 8.63 -7.15 -24.30
C SER A 99 9.20 -7.23 -25.72
N PHE A 100 9.42 -6.09 -26.37
CA PHE A 100 9.98 -6.02 -27.73
C PHE A 100 11.48 -6.27 -27.76
N VAL A 101 12.17 -6.01 -26.65
CA VAL A 101 13.60 -6.26 -26.48
C VAL A 101 13.72 -6.86 -25.10
N ALA A 102 14.13 -8.13 -24.98
CA ALA A 102 14.30 -8.82 -23.69
C ALA A 102 15.43 -8.19 -22.86
N ARG A 103 15.19 -6.97 -22.40
CA ARG A 103 16.02 -6.17 -21.50
C ARG A 103 15.24 -6.02 -20.22
N SER A 104 15.75 -6.64 -19.17
CA SER A 104 15.39 -6.29 -17.81
C SER A 104 16.25 -5.10 -17.37
N ALA A 105 15.61 -4.11 -16.76
CA ALA A 105 16.27 -2.98 -16.13
C ALA A 105 16.18 -3.13 -14.61
N ARG A 106 16.62 -4.29 -14.10
CA ARG A 106 16.53 -4.62 -12.68
C ARG A 106 17.47 -3.75 -11.84
N THR A 107 16.91 -3.03 -10.88
CA THR A 107 17.65 -2.12 -9.99
C THR A 107 17.84 -2.69 -8.58
N ALA A 108 16.96 -3.59 -8.14
CA ALA A 108 17.00 -4.20 -6.81
C ALA A 108 16.51 -5.67 -6.85
N THR A 109 16.83 -6.43 -5.80
CA THR A 109 16.19 -7.72 -5.50
C THR A 109 15.22 -7.56 -4.32
N CYS A 110 14.14 -8.33 -4.30
CA CYS A 110 13.12 -8.24 -3.26
C CYS A 110 13.29 -9.31 -2.19
N ARG A 111 13.41 -8.90 -0.92
CA ARG A 111 13.18 -9.73 0.27
C ARG A 111 11.76 -9.51 0.76
N GLY A 112 10.84 -10.27 0.19
CA GLY A 112 9.43 -10.15 0.48
C GLY A 112 8.60 -10.81 -0.61
N TRP A 113 7.60 -10.09 -1.10
CA TRP A 113 6.78 -10.52 -2.22
C TRP A 113 7.10 -9.67 -3.44
N ALA A 114 7.34 -10.33 -4.57
CA ALA A 114 7.49 -9.68 -5.86
C ALA A 114 6.20 -9.87 -6.67
N VAL A 115 5.79 -8.83 -7.40
CA VAL A 115 4.56 -8.81 -8.19
C VAL A 115 4.78 -8.15 -9.52
N ASP A 116 4.35 -8.82 -10.57
CA ASP A 116 4.32 -8.23 -11.90
C ASP A 116 3.07 -7.37 -12.09
N TYR A 117 3.30 -6.13 -12.49
CA TYR A 117 2.27 -5.20 -12.96
C TYR A 117 2.34 -5.08 -14.48
N TYR A 118 1.21 -5.32 -15.12
CA TYR A 118 1.03 -5.06 -16.55
C TYR A 118 0.23 -3.76 -16.69
N PRO A 119 0.81 -2.70 -17.29
CA PRO A 119 0.09 -1.46 -17.52
C PRO A 119 -1.20 -1.71 -18.33
N PRO A 120 -2.30 -0.99 -18.04
CA PRO A 120 -3.49 -1.09 -18.87
C PRO A 120 -3.19 -0.55 -20.28
N GLY A 121 -3.68 -1.25 -21.31
CA GLY A 121 -3.52 -0.85 -22.70
C GLY A 121 -2.21 -1.28 -23.37
N THR A 122 -1.31 -1.97 -22.66
CA THR A 122 -0.10 -2.57 -23.25
C THR A 122 -0.36 -4.04 -23.62
N MET A 123 -0.53 -4.32 -24.92
CA MET A 123 -0.66 -5.70 -25.45
C MET A 123 0.68 -6.36 -25.76
N ASP A 124 1.76 -5.59 -25.64
CA ASP A 124 3.08 -6.06 -26.01
C ASP A 124 3.65 -7.04 -24.98
N GLY A 125 3.12 -7.08 -23.75
CA GLY A 125 3.62 -7.91 -22.66
C GLY A 125 4.68 -7.21 -21.80
N SER A 126 4.83 -5.89 -21.91
CA SER A 126 5.64 -5.11 -20.99
C SER A 126 5.11 -5.24 -19.55
N SER A 127 6.03 -5.38 -18.60
CA SER A 127 5.71 -5.52 -17.18
C SER A 127 6.66 -4.72 -16.30
N THR A 128 6.17 -4.32 -15.13
CA THR A 128 6.96 -3.74 -14.05
C THR A 128 6.86 -4.65 -12.84
N GLU A 129 7.97 -5.18 -12.37
CA GLU A 129 8.01 -5.97 -11.14
C GLU A 129 8.10 -5.00 -9.95
N PHE A 130 7.19 -5.14 -8.99
CA PHE A 130 7.17 -4.40 -7.74
C PHE A 130 7.59 -5.30 -6.58
N CYS A 131 8.42 -4.77 -5.68
CA CYS A 131 8.71 -5.39 -4.39
C CYS A 131 7.77 -4.84 -3.32
N VAL A 132 7.18 -5.75 -2.53
CA VAL A 132 6.54 -5.45 -1.25
C VAL A 132 7.35 -6.11 -0.15
N GLY A 133 8.07 -5.29 0.61
CA GLY A 133 8.99 -5.75 1.64
C GLY A 133 10.28 -4.92 1.65
N LEU A 134 11.42 -5.61 1.76
CA LEU A 134 12.73 -4.98 1.80
C LEU A 134 13.43 -5.16 0.45
N GLU A 135 14.01 -4.08 -0.07
CA GLU A 135 14.83 -4.10 -1.28
C GLU A 135 16.30 -4.23 -0.92
N ASP A 136 17.01 -5.08 -1.64
CA ASP A 136 18.48 -5.06 -1.67
C ASP A 136 18.95 -4.54 -3.04
N PRO A 137 19.89 -3.59 -3.10
CA PRO A 137 20.43 -3.13 -4.37
C PRO A 137 21.09 -4.30 -5.11
N VAL A 138 20.93 -4.35 -6.44
CA VAL A 138 21.74 -5.26 -7.25
C VAL A 138 23.11 -4.62 -7.41
N ASP A 139 24.18 -5.36 -7.13
CA ASP A 139 25.54 -4.90 -7.43
C ASP A 139 25.61 -4.59 -8.93
N ALA A 140 25.90 -3.33 -9.26
CA ALA A 140 26.11 -2.94 -10.65
C ALA A 140 27.32 -3.72 -11.20
N PRO A 141 27.23 -4.29 -12.41
CA PRO A 141 28.35 -4.98 -13.04
C PRO A 141 29.55 -4.07 -13.27
#